data_AF-A0A947JCR9-F1
#
_entry.id   AF-A0A947JCR9-F1
#
_cell.length_a   1.000
_cell.length_b   1.000
_cell.length_c   1.000
_cell.angle_alpha   90.00
_cell.angle_beta   90.00
_cell.angle_gamma   90.00
#
_symmetry.space_group_name_H-M   'P 1'
#
loop_
_entity.id
_entity.type
_entity.pdbx_description
1 polymer ?
#
loop_
_entity_poly.entity_id
_entity_poly.type
_entity_poly.pdbx_seq_one_letter_code
_entity_poly.pdbx_strand_id
1 'polypeptide(L)'
;MNMIDQPSQELQRDFLKEIFFIPETPNEVPKKEDGTKEPIIPDIEPKLSKFKISRLEKGFKISLNRTDIVLPIQAKIKVAYDVIRGNPFKQHEIHDFDFGGNLISINFQGCAILAKDKNIIDIEVMNNSFYLTASGFDYRRDLVINVRERNNEA
;
A
#
# COMPACT_ATOMS: atom_id res chain seq x y z
N MET A 1 53.58 21.79 2.40
CA MET A 1 52.99 23.12 2.14
C MET A 1 51.49 22.89 2.07
N ASN A 2 50.75 23.32 3.11
CA ASN A 2 49.29 23.21 3.20
C ASN A 2 48.64 24.32 2.35
N MET A 3 47.66 23.97 1.52
CA MET A 3 46.45 24.79 1.29
C MET A 3 45.47 24.01 0.40
N ILE A 4 44.44 23.41 1.02
CA ILE A 4 43.20 23.09 0.34
C ILE A 4 42.28 24.26 0.67
N ASP A 5 42.00 25.05 -0.35
CA ASP A 5 41.20 26.27 -0.29
C ASP A 5 39.74 25.94 0.07
N GLN A 6 39.15 26.73 0.95
CA GLN A 6 37.77 26.56 1.42
C GLN A 6 36.78 26.96 0.32
N PRO A 7 35.65 26.27 0.14
CA PRO A 7 34.56 26.82 -0.66
C PRO A 7 33.85 27.92 0.13
N SER A 8 33.89 29.16 -0.37
CA SER A 8 33.06 30.25 0.10
C SER A 8 31.59 30.00 -0.25
N GLN A 9 30.73 30.15 0.74
CA GLN A 9 29.28 30.05 0.60
C GLN A 9 28.72 31.22 -0.21
N GLU A 10 28.06 30.92 -1.32
CA GLU A 10 26.82 31.62 -1.65
C GLU A 10 25.92 30.71 -2.48
N LEU A 11 24.91 30.13 -1.83
CA LEU A 11 23.87 29.35 -2.49
C LEU A 11 23.08 30.31 -3.40
N GLN A 12 23.26 30.20 -4.72
CA GLN A 12 22.51 30.98 -5.70
C GLN A 12 21.05 30.54 -5.70
N ARG A 13 20.24 31.16 -4.83
CA ARG A 13 18.81 30.86 -4.61
C ARG A 13 17.92 31.11 -5.84
N ASP A 14 18.44 31.75 -6.87
CA ASP A 14 17.66 32.17 -8.04
C ASP A 14 17.92 31.32 -9.30
N PHE A 15 18.80 30.31 -9.24
CA PHE A 15 19.14 29.47 -10.40
C PHE A 15 17.95 28.69 -10.99
N LEU A 16 16.93 28.40 -10.16
CA LEU A 16 15.74 27.68 -10.61
C LEU A 16 14.76 28.57 -11.38
N LYS A 17 14.89 29.90 -11.36
CA LYS A 17 13.95 30.79 -12.07
C LYS A 17 14.16 30.78 -13.59
N GLU A 18 15.39 30.56 -14.06
CA GLU A 18 15.68 30.55 -15.51
C GLU A 18 15.33 29.22 -16.20
N ILE A 19 15.22 28.12 -15.44
CA ILE A 19 14.90 26.79 -16.00
C ILE A 19 13.38 26.58 -16.11
N PHE A 20 12.57 27.26 -15.29
CA PHE A 20 11.11 27.09 -15.21
C PHE A 20 10.30 28.28 -15.73
N PHE A 21 10.84 29.06 -16.68
CA PHE A 21 10.06 30.13 -17.31
C PHE A 21 9.15 29.58 -18.41
N ILE A 22 7.83 29.56 -18.15
CA ILE A 22 6.80 29.30 -19.17
C ILE A 22 6.20 30.67 -19.54
N PRO A 23 6.30 31.13 -20.81
CA PRO A 23 5.67 32.38 -21.22
C PRO A 23 4.14 32.23 -21.23
N GLU A 24 3.45 33.15 -20.57
CA GLU A 24 2.00 33.27 -20.64
C GLU A 24 1.60 33.87 -22.00
N THR A 25 0.98 33.07 -22.86
CA THR A 25 0.21 33.60 -23.99
C THR A 25 -1.17 34.04 -23.48
N PRO A 26 -1.60 35.30 -23.70
CA PRO A 26 -2.95 35.70 -23.37
C PRO A 26 -3.92 35.06 -24.35
N ASN A 27 -4.53 33.95 -23.96
CA ASN A 27 -5.73 33.43 -24.60
C ASN A 27 -6.93 34.03 -23.88
N GLU A 28 -7.52 35.07 -24.47
CA GLU A 28 -8.86 35.53 -24.08
C GLU A 28 -9.85 34.40 -24.35
N VAL A 29 -10.43 33.84 -23.28
CA VAL A 29 -11.54 32.88 -23.36
C VAL A 29 -12.83 33.63 -23.06
N PRO A 30 -13.86 33.61 -23.94
CA PRO A 30 -15.12 34.28 -23.67
C PRO A 30 -15.81 33.60 -22.48
N LYS A 31 -16.28 34.39 -21.50
CA LYS A 31 -17.17 33.90 -20.43
C LYS A 31 -18.48 33.40 -21.04
N LYS A 32 -18.69 32.08 -21.02
CA LYS A 32 -20.02 31.50 -21.07
C LYS A 32 -20.54 31.40 -19.64
N GLU A 33 -21.62 32.13 -19.36
CA GLU A 33 -22.46 31.87 -18.20
C GLU A 33 -23.18 30.54 -18.47
N ASP A 34 -22.73 29.47 -17.82
CA ASP A 34 -23.40 28.17 -17.88
C ASP A 34 -23.90 27.82 -16.49
N GLY A 35 -25.21 27.98 -16.29
CA GLY A 35 -25.91 27.60 -15.07
C GLY A 35 -25.93 26.09 -14.94
N THR A 36 -24.87 25.53 -14.37
CA THR A 36 -24.81 24.10 -14.07
C THR A 36 -25.03 23.92 -12.57
N LYS A 37 -26.18 23.34 -12.20
CA LYS A 37 -26.38 22.85 -10.82
C LYS A 37 -25.26 21.85 -10.53
N GLU A 38 -24.48 22.10 -9.48
CA GLU A 38 -23.47 21.14 -9.02
C GLU A 38 -24.14 19.77 -8.84
N PRO A 39 -23.59 18.69 -9.44
CA PRO A 39 -24.12 17.37 -9.21
C PRO A 39 -23.99 17.04 -7.72
N ILE A 40 -25.11 16.71 -7.09
CA ILE A 40 -25.14 16.23 -5.70
C ILE A 40 -24.36 14.92 -5.71
N ILE A 41 -23.12 14.94 -5.23
CA ILE A 41 -22.35 13.71 -4.99
C ILE A 41 -23.06 13.01 -3.83
N PRO A 42 -23.66 11.82 -4.03
CA PRO A 42 -24.24 11.09 -2.91
C PRO A 42 -23.13 10.81 -1.90
N ASP A 43 -23.42 11.02 -0.62
CA ASP A 43 -22.52 10.66 0.48
C ASP A 43 -22.35 9.13 0.47
N ILE A 44 -21.27 8.65 -0.15
CA ILE A 44 -20.94 7.23 -0.15
C ILE A 44 -20.36 6.94 1.23
N GLU A 45 -21.16 6.34 2.11
CA GLU A 45 -20.65 5.83 3.39
C GLU A 45 -19.42 4.95 3.12
N PRO A 46 -18.26 5.25 3.73
CA PRO A 46 -17.04 4.50 3.47
C PRO A 46 -17.26 3.04 3.87
N LYS A 47 -17.24 2.14 2.88
CA LYS A 47 -17.38 0.69 3.11
C LYS A 47 -16.27 0.23 4.05
N LEU A 48 -16.60 0.04 5.33
CA LEU A 48 -15.63 -0.42 6.32
C LEU A 48 -15.02 -1.74 5.85
N SER A 49 -13.69 -1.75 5.71
CA SER A 49 -12.94 -2.98 5.40
C SER A 49 -13.22 -4.05 6.44
N LYS A 50 -13.52 -5.28 5.98
CA LYS A 50 -13.73 -6.47 6.81
C LYS A 50 -12.48 -6.83 7.64
N PHE A 51 -11.31 -6.49 7.11
CA PHE A 51 -10.01 -6.80 7.71
C PHE A 51 -9.33 -5.54 8.24
N LYS A 52 -8.71 -5.66 9.42
CA LYS A 52 -7.81 -4.67 10.01
C LYS A 52 -6.39 -5.16 9.87
N ILE A 53 -5.52 -4.29 9.37
CA ILE A 53 -4.08 -4.54 9.24
C ILE A 53 -3.37 -3.68 10.29
N SER A 54 -2.46 -4.27 11.05
CA SER A 54 -1.63 -3.59 12.05
C SER A 54 -0.17 -3.91 11.79
N ARG A 55 0.68 -2.87 11.76
CA ARG A 55 2.12 -3.02 11.51
C ARG A 55 2.82 -3.56 12.77
N LEU A 56 3.78 -4.46 12.56
CA LEU A 56 4.71 -4.95 13.57
C LEU A 56 6.14 -4.53 13.14
N GLU A 57 7.10 -4.51 14.06
CA GLU A 57 8.48 -4.05 13.78
C GLU A 57 9.12 -4.79 12.59
N LYS A 58 8.88 -6.11 12.48
CA LYS A 58 9.41 -6.97 11.42
C LYS A 58 8.31 -7.72 10.67
N GLY A 59 7.14 -7.09 10.52
CA GLY A 59 6.03 -7.71 9.81
C GLY A 59 4.67 -7.07 10.07
N PHE A 60 3.63 -7.87 10.14
CA PHE A 60 2.26 -7.37 10.28
C PHE A 60 1.32 -8.38 10.95
N LYS A 61 0.19 -7.86 11.40
CA LYS A 61 -0.96 -8.61 11.90
C LYS A 61 -2.21 -8.25 11.11
N ILE A 62 -2.95 -9.24 10.68
CA ILE A 62 -4.29 -9.11 10.11
C ILE A 62 -5.27 -9.69 11.12
N SER A 63 -6.37 -8.98 11.38
CA SER A 63 -7.49 -9.46 12.17
C SER A 63 -8.80 -9.06 11.51
N LEU A 64 -9.93 -9.57 12.01
CA LEU A 64 -11.22 -9.01 11.63
C LEU A 64 -11.38 -7.61 12.24
N ASN A 65 -11.99 -6.71 11.48
CA ASN A 65 -12.37 -5.38 11.92
C ASN A 65 -13.83 -5.31 12.38
N ARG A 66 -14.62 -6.33 12.02
CA ARG A 66 -16.07 -6.41 12.23
C ARG A 66 -16.45 -7.79 12.73
N THR A 67 -17.48 -7.86 13.57
CA THR A 67 -17.99 -9.10 14.15
C THR A 67 -19.25 -9.62 13.46
N ASP A 68 -19.90 -8.80 12.64
CA ASP A 68 -21.13 -9.11 11.90
C ASP A 68 -20.86 -9.77 10.53
N ILE A 69 -19.67 -10.33 10.35
CA ILE A 69 -19.27 -11.02 9.12
C ILE A 69 -19.82 -12.46 9.17
N VAL A 70 -20.46 -12.89 8.09
CA VAL A 70 -20.85 -14.29 7.90
C VAL A 70 -19.61 -15.12 7.58
N LEU A 71 -19.33 -16.13 8.41
CA LEU A 71 -18.19 -17.03 8.26
C LEU A 71 -18.66 -18.42 7.76
N PRO A 72 -17.79 -19.19 7.07
CA PRO A 72 -16.40 -18.88 6.74
C PRO A 72 -16.26 -17.91 5.56
N ILE A 73 -15.15 -17.16 5.52
CA ILE A 73 -14.78 -16.32 4.37
C ILE A 73 -13.39 -16.67 3.86
N GLN A 74 -13.24 -16.71 2.54
CA GLN A 74 -11.93 -16.88 1.92
C GLN A 74 -11.33 -15.51 1.61
N ALA A 75 -10.03 -15.35 1.86
CA ALA A 75 -9.32 -14.11 1.60
C ALA A 75 -7.95 -14.37 0.99
N LYS A 76 -7.59 -13.51 0.04
CA LYS A 76 -6.28 -13.43 -0.57
C LYS A 76 -5.51 -12.26 0.02
N ILE A 77 -4.39 -12.57 0.66
CA ILE A 77 -3.45 -11.61 1.21
C ILE A 77 -2.28 -11.52 0.23
N LYS A 78 -1.99 -10.31 -0.26
CA LYS A 78 -0.78 -10.00 -1.03
C LYS A 78 0.09 -9.05 -0.24
N VAL A 79 1.40 -9.29 -0.29
CA VAL A 79 2.39 -8.46 0.40
C VAL A 79 3.47 -8.04 -0.59
N ALA A 80 4.08 -6.88 -0.41
CA ALA A 80 5.25 -6.48 -1.17
C ALA A 80 6.04 -5.48 -0.34
N TYR A 81 7.32 -5.29 -0.68
CA TYR A 81 8.02 -4.11 -0.25
C TYR A 81 7.61 -2.90 -1.09
N ASP A 82 7.50 -1.74 -0.45
CA ASP A 82 7.17 -0.51 -1.17
C ASP A 82 8.27 -0.14 -2.18
N VAL A 83 7.86 0.46 -3.29
CA VAL A 83 8.77 0.85 -4.38
C VAL A 83 8.48 2.28 -4.83
N ILE A 84 9.54 2.99 -5.23
CA ILE A 84 9.44 4.39 -5.65
C ILE A 84 8.60 4.55 -6.93
N ARG A 85 8.64 3.58 -7.84
CA ARG A 85 7.92 3.62 -9.13
C ARG A 85 7.32 2.27 -9.50
N GLY A 86 6.07 2.30 -9.96
CA GLY A 86 5.35 1.13 -10.47
C GLY A 86 4.50 0.44 -9.40
N ASN A 87 4.19 -0.84 -9.62
CA ASN A 87 3.32 -1.59 -8.72
C ASN A 87 4.17 -2.56 -7.86
N PRO A 88 4.23 -2.36 -6.52
CA PRO A 88 4.96 -3.22 -5.59
C PRO A 88 4.68 -4.72 -5.78
N PHE A 89 3.42 -5.10 -5.94
CA PHE A 89 3.01 -6.50 -6.04
C PHE A 89 3.43 -7.17 -7.35
N LYS A 90 3.66 -6.38 -8.41
CA LYS A 90 4.15 -6.89 -9.70
C LYS A 90 5.67 -6.95 -9.78
N GLN A 91 6.37 -6.16 -8.95
CA GLN A 91 7.83 -6.09 -8.89
C GLN A 91 8.42 -6.93 -7.76
N HIS A 92 7.59 -7.63 -6.99
CA HIS A 92 8.06 -8.58 -5.99
C HIS A 92 8.89 -9.68 -6.65
N GLU A 93 10.06 -9.95 -6.06
CA GLU A 93 10.94 -11.04 -6.45
C GLU A 93 11.03 -12.08 -5.34
N ILE A 94 11.22 -13.35 -5.69
CA ILE A 94 11.30 -14.45 -4.71
C ILE A 94 12.47 -14.28 -3.72
N HIS A 95 13.52 -13.56 -4.14
CA HIS A 95 14.69 -13.25 -3.31
C HIS A 95 14.42 -12.18 -2.25
N ASP A 96 13.36 -11.38 -2.40
CA ASP A 96 12.96 -10.42 -1.37
C ASP A 96 12.39 -11.13 -0.15
N PHE A 97 11.47 -12.06 -0.41
CA PHE A 97 10.92 -13.04 0.51
C PHE A 97 10.01 -14.00 -0.26
N ASP A 98 9.74 -15.14 0.34
CA ASP A 98 8.78 -16.11 -0.17
C ASP A 98 8.00 -16.73 0.99
N PHE A 99 6.68 -16.65 0.93
CA PHE A 99 5.78 -17.33 1.86
C PHE A 99 5.77 -18.84 1.65
N GLY A 100 6.15 -19.35 0.47
CA GLY A 100 6.37 -20.76 0.20
C GLY A 100 7.53 -21.33 1.01
N GLY A 101 8.64 -20.59 1.08
CA GLY A 101 9.84 -20.93 1.85
C GLY A 101 9.73 -20.78 3.37
N ASN A 102 10.91 -20.72 4.01
CA ASN A 102 11.08 -20.79 5.47
C ASN A 102 11.53 -19.47 6.13
N LEU A 103 11.76 -18.41 5.33
CA LEU A 103 12.28 -17.14 5.84
C LEU A 103 11.22 -16.34 6.63
N ILE A 104 9.95 -16.46 6.23
CA ILE A 104 8.84 -15.76 6.86
C ILE A 104 8.11 -16.71 7.81
N SER A 105 8.05 -16.32 9.09
CA SER A 105 7.28 -17.02 10.10
C SER A 105 5.82 -16.57 10.03
N ILE A 106 4.89 -17.51 9.86
CA ILE A 106 3.45 -17.24 9.87
C ILE A 106 2.84 -17.89 11.11
N ASN A 107 2.17 -17.10 11.94
CA ASN A 107 1.40 -17.60 13.09
C ASN A 107 -0.06 -17.16 12.94
N PHE A 108 -1.00 -18.04 13.22
CA PHE A 108 -2.41 -17.77 12.96
C PHE A 108 -3.32 -18.51 13.92
N GLN A 109 -4.51 -17.95 14.11
CA GLN A 109 -5.61 -18.55 14.87
C GLN A 109 -6.91 -18.21 14.18
N GLY A 110 -7.88 -19.13 14.23
CA GLY A 110 -9.21 -18.89 13.69
C GLY A 110 -9.29 -18.79 12.17
N CYS A 111 -8.26 -19.27 11.48
CA CYS A 111 -8.26 -19.51 10.05
C CYS A 111 -7.48 -20.79 9.71
N ALA A 112 -7.63 -21.23 8.47
CA ALA A 112 -6.75 -22.19 7.81
C ALA A 112 -5.99 -21.51 6.66
N ILE A 113 -4.74 -21.90 6.44
CA ILE A 113 -3.99 -21.52 5.24
C ILE A 113 -4.38 -22.50 4.13
N LEU A 114 -5.00 -21.99 3.07
CA LEU A 114 -5.38 -22.78 1.89
C LEU A 114 -4.19 -22.97 0.95
N ALA A 115 -3.43 -21.89 0.74
CA ALA A 115 -2.21 -21.89 -0.06
C ALA A 115 -1.28 -20.75 0.37
N LYS A 116 0.03 -20.95 0.21
CA LYS A 116 1.04 -19.90 0.38
C LYS A 116 2.12 -20.09 -0.68
N ASP A 117 2.40 -19.03 -1.43
CA ASP A 117 3.44 -19.04 -2.47
C ASP A 117 3.84 -17.60 -2.79
N LYS A 118 5.14 -17.37 -3.00
CA LYS A 118 5.73 -16.06 -3.31
C LYS A 118 5.28 -15.01 -2.30
N ASN A 119 4.54 -14.01 -2.76
CA ASN A 119 4.02 -12.95 -1.93
C ASN A 119 2.52 -13.04 -1.64
N ILE A 120 1.95 -14.23 -1.78
CA ILE A 120 0.52 -14.48 -1.63
C ILE A 120 0.27 -15.52 -0.53
N ILE A 121 -0.73 -15.24 0.30
CA ILE A 121 -1.32 -16.22 1.23
C ILE A 121 -2.83 -16.23 0.97
N ASP A 122 -3.36 -17.39 0.59
CA ASP A 122 -4.80 -17.65 0.54
C ASP A 122 -5.21 -18.31 1.86
N ILE A 123 -6.21 -17.73 2.52
CA ILE A 123 -6.72 -18.20 3.82
C ILE A 123 -8.23 -18.39 3.80
N GLU A 124 -8.71 -19.23 4.70
CA GLU A 124 -10.12 -19.36 5.04
C GLU A 124 -10.32 -19.00 6.52
N VAL A 125 -11.02 -17.90 6.79
CA VAL A 125 -11.32 -17.44 8.14
C VAL A 125 -12.56 -18.17 8.65
N MET A 126 -12.42 -18.83 9.80
CA MET A 126 -13.44 -19.73 10.35
C MET A 126 -14.14 -19.17 11.59
N ASN A 127 -13.49 -18.26 12.34
CA ASN A 127 -14.11 -17.68 13.54
C ASN A 127 -13.74 -16.20 13.78
N ASN A 128 -14.50 -15.54 14.65
CA ASN A 128 -14.35 -14.12 14.95
C ASN A 128 -13.06 -13.77 15.71
N SER A 129 -12.43 -14.73 16.39
CA SER A 129 -11.15 -14.57 17.08
C SER A 129 -9.95 -14.66 16.14
N PHE A 130 -10.18 -14.49 14.83
CA PHE A 130 -9.17 -14.61 13.80
C PHE A 130 -8.03 -13.61 13.95
N TYR A 131 -6.81 -14.15 13.83
CA TYR A 131 -5.67 -13.37 13.42
C TYR A 131 -4.71 -14.18 12.56
N LEU A 132 -3.94 -13.45 11.75
CA LEU A 132 -2.75 -13.95 11.09
C LEU A 132 -1.64 -12.94 11.30
N THR A 133 -0.49 -13.38 11.78
CA THR A 133 0.74 -12.60 11.84
C THR A 133 1.76 -13.21 10.90
N ALA A 134 2.50 -12.34 10.21
CA ALA A 134 3.67 -12.73 9.44
C ALA A 134 4.85 -11.88 9.90
N SER A 135 5.98 -12.52 10.17
CA SER A 135 7.20 -11.88 10.67
C SER A 135 8.45 -12.43 10.00
N GLY A 136 9.55 -11.67 10.04
CA GLY A 136 10.80 -12.01 9.34
C GLY A 136 11.11 -11.11 8.15
N PHE A 137 10.32 -10.05 7.95
CA PHE A 137 10.59 -9.04 6.93
C PHE A 137 11.75 -8.12 7.37
N ASP A 138 12.51 -7.64 6.39
CA ASP A 138 13.48 -6.56 6.58
C ASP A 138 12.81 -5.29 7.15
N TYR A 139 13.27 -4.86 8.32
CA TYR A 139 12.76 -3.68 9.04
C TYR A 139 13.14 -2.35 8.37
N ARG A 140 14.12 -2.36 7.47
CA ARG A 140 14.58 -1.16 6.73
C ARG A 140 13.70 -0.86 5.52
N ARG A 141 12.73 -1.73 5.20
CA ARG A 141 11.81 -1.59 4.07
C ARG A 141 10.38 -1.50 4.56
N ASP A 142 9.59 -0.65 3.89
CA ASP A 142 8.16 -0.54 4.17
C ASP A 142 7.39 -1.67 3.48
N LEU A 143 6.35 -2.16 4.16
CA LEU A 143 5.48 -3.22 3.64
C LEU A 143 4.17 -2.64 3.11
N VAL A 144 3.80 -3.04 1.91
CA VAL A 144 2.48 -2.79 1.31
C VAL A 144 1.68 -4.08 1.37
N ILE A 145 0.52 -4.02 2.00
CA ILE A 145 -0.32 -5.20 2.25
C ILE A 145 -1.70 -4.97 1.63
N ASN A 146 -2.17 -5.93 0.85
CA ASN A 146 -3.49 -5.91 0.26
C ASN A 146 -4.25 -7.18 0.63
N VAL A 147 -5.40 -7.02 1.30
CA VAL A 147 -6.28 -8.13 1.67
C VAL A 147 -7.58 -7.97 0.91
N ARG A 148 -7.97 -9.01 0.16
CA ARG A 148 -9.23 -9.05 -0.58
C ARG A 148 -9.97 -10.33 -0.26
N GLU A 149 -11.27 -10.22 -0.08
CA GLU A 149 -12.14 -11.39 -0.06
C GLU A 149 -12.12 -12.08 -1.42
N ARG A 150 -12.05 -13.41 -1.42
CA ARG A 150 -12.18 -14.23 -2.60
C ARG A 150 -13.66 -14.54 -2.76
N ASN A 151 -14.35 -13.72 -3.54
CA ASN A 151 -15.71 -14.04 -3.96
C ASN A 151 -15.61 -15.22 -4.95
N ASN A 152 -16.08 -16.39 -4.54
CA ASN A 152 -16.40 -17.42 -5.53
C ASN A 152 -17.65 -16.96 -6.26
N GLU A 153 -17.47 -16.35 -7.42
CA GLU A 153 -18.52 -16.36 -8.44
C GLU A 153 -18.60 -17.82 -8.93
N ALA A 154 -19.66 -18.50 -8.52
CA ALA A 154 -20.02 -19.85 -8.98
C ALA A 154 -20.65 -19.79 -10.37
#